data_AF-A0A1J7HMG5-F1
#
_entry.id   AF-A0A1J7HMG5-F1
#
_cell.length_a   1.000
_cell.length_b   1.000
_cell.length_c   1.000
_cell.angle_alpha   90.00
_cell.angle_beta   90.00
_cell.angle_gamma   90.00
#
_symmetry.space_group_name_H-M   'P 1'
#
loop_
_entity.id
_entity.type
_entity.pdbx_description
1 polymer ?
#
loop_
_entity_poly.entity_id
_entity_poly.type
_entity_poly.pdbx_seq_one_letter_code
_entity_poly.pdbx_strand_id
1 'polypeptide(L)' 'MLRHLDFHDKADRIQNAILNTIAEGKYRTADLGGSSKTTEFTAAIIDHL' A
#
# COMPACT_ATOMS: atom_id res chain seq x y z
N MET A 1 3.52 10.02 -9.71
CA MET A 1 4.42 9.65 -10.82
C MET A 1 3.68 8.93 -11.95
N LEU A 2 3.11 7.72 -11.75
CA LEU A 2 2.42 6.96 -12.80
C LEU A 2 1.31 7.74 -13.54
N ARG A 3 0.50 8.54 -12.83
CA ARG A 3 -0.52 9.42 -13.45
C ARG A 3 0.07 10.54 -14.32
N HIS A 4 1.32 10.95 -14.09
CA HIS A 4 2.01 11.92 -14.96
C HIS A 4 2.66 11.26 -16.18
N LEU A 5 2.65 9.92 -16.25
CA LEU A 5 3.04 9.12 -17.41
C LEU A 5 1.82 8.50 -18.11
N ASP A 6 0.62 9.05 -17.88
CA ASP A 6 -0.66 8.55 -18.41
C ASP A 6 -1.01 7.10 -18.01
N PHE A 7 -0.38 6.54 -16.97
CA PHE A 7 -0.69 5.20 -16.43
C PHE A 7 -1.69 5.24 -15.28
N HIS A 8 -2.88 5.77 -15.54
CA HIS A 8 -3.93 5.97 -14.54
C HIS A 8 -4.39 4.66 -13.89
N ASP A 9 -4.77 3.65 -14.67
CA ASP A 9 -5.30 2.38 -14.14
C ASP A 9 -4.33 1.69 -13.16
N LYS A 10 -3.03 1.71 -13.48
CA LYS A 10 -1.99 1.12 -12.61
C LYS A 10 -1.81 1.93 -11.34
N ALA A 11 -1.85 3.26 -11.46
CA ALA A 11 -1.76 4.15 -10.31
C ALA A 11 -2.94 3.96 -9.36
N ASP A 12 -4.15 3.82 -9.90
CA ASP A 12 -5.38 3.67 -9.12
C ASP A 12 -5.40 2.32 -8.41
N ARG A 13 -5.02 1.22 -9.09
CA ARG A 13 -4.87 -0.10 -8.46
C ARG A 13 -3.89 -0.07 -7.29
N ILE A 14 -2.69 0.48 -7.48
CA ILE A 14 -1.67 0.57 -6.43
C ILE A 14 -2.16 1.45 -5.28
N GLN A 15 -2.76 2.60 -5.57
CA GLN A 15 -3.27 3.49 -4.53
C GLN A 15 -4.38 2.83 -3.71
N ASN A 16 -5.31 2.15 -4.36
CA ASN A 16 -6.41 1.46 -3.66
C ASN A 16 -5.87 0.34 -2.78
N ALA A 17 -4.91 -0.46 -3.26
CA ALA A 17 -4.27 -1.51 -2.47
C ALA A 17 -3.58 -0.94 -1.21
N ILE A 18 -2.83 0.17 -1.36
CA ILE A 18 -2.19 0.85 -0.23
C ILE A 18 -3.22 1.33 0.79
N LEU A 19 -4.29 1.99 0.33
CA LEU A 19 -5.33 2.52 1.21
C LEU A 19 -6.06 1.41 1.97
N ASN A 20 -6.35 0.29 1.32
CA ASN A 20 -6.96 -0.88 1.94
C ASN A 20 -6.05 -1.46 3.04
N THR A 21 -4.75 -1.66 2.77
CA THR A 21 -3.79 -2.16 3.76
C THR A 21 -3.70 -1.25 4.99
N ILE A 22 -3.71 0.07 4.79
CA ILE A 22 -3.70 1.04 5.89
C ILE A 22 -5.01 0.99 6.68
N ALA A 23 -6.15 0.92 6.00
CA ALA A 23 -7.48 0.87 6.62
C ALA A 23 -7.67 -0.38 7.48
N GLU A 24 -7.09 -1.52 7.09
CA GLU A 24 -7.09 -2.73 7.91
C GLU A 24 -6.30 -2.58 9.21
N GLY A 25 -5.25 -1.74 9.22
CA GLY A 25 -4.42 -1.48 10.39
C GLY A 25 -3.56 -2.66 10.89
N LYS A 26 -3.61 -3.83 10.24
CA LYS A 26 -2.87 -5.04 10.64
C LYS A 26 -1.37 -4.95 10.39
N TYR A 27 -0.97 -4.44 9.23
CA TYR A 27 0.43 -4.37 8.78
C TYR A 27 1.03 -2.98 8.96
N ARG A 28 0.91 -2.43 10.16
CA ARG A 28 1.28 -1.04 10.43
C ARG A 28 2.75 -0.93 10.80
N THR A 29 3.49 -0.08 10.11
CA THR A 29 4.92 0.18 10.38
C THR A 29 5.12 1.05 11.62
N ALA A 30 6.34 1.07 12.15
CA ALA A 30 6.67 1.77 13.40
C ALA A 30 6.39 3.28 13.37
N ASP A 31 6.60 3.94 12.23
CA ASP A 31 6.31 5.36 12.02
C ASP A 31 4.81 5.68 12.10
N LEU A 32 3.96 4.71 11.79
CA LEU A 32 2.51 4.81 11.95
C LEU A 32 2.03 4.30 13.32
N GLY A 33 2.94 3.91 14.22
CA GLY A 33 2.63 3.40 15.55
C GLY A 33 2.30 1.90 15.60
N GLY A 34 2.73 1.13 14.59
CA GLY A 34 2.67 -0.33 14.61
C GLY A 34 4.04 -0.98 14.85
N SER A 35 4.14 -2.27 14.55
CA SER A 35 5.37 -3.05 14.74
C SER A 35 5.80 -3.82 13.48
N SER A 36 5.05 -3.70 12.39
CA SER A 36 5.33 -4.41 11.15
C SER A 36 6.56 -3.86 10.45
N LYS A 37 7.28 -4.73 9.76
CA LYS A 37 8.42 -4.37 8.92
C LYS A 37 7.96 -3.89 7.55
N THR A 38 8.82 -3.14 6.86
CA THR A 38 8.60 -2.70 5.48
C THR A 38 8.27 -3.87 4.55
N THR A 39 8.93 -5.02 4.73
CA THR A 39 8.66 -6.23 3.94
C THR A 39 7.26 -6.78 4.14
N GLU A 40 6.75 -6.76 5.37
CA GLU A 40 5.42 -7.28 5.71
C GLU A 40 4.32 -6.36 5.16
N PHE A 41 4.51 -5.04 5.29
CA PHE A 41 3.60 -4.07 4.70
C PHE A 41 3.59 -4.16 3.16
N THR A 42 4.75 -4.36 2.55
CA THR A 42 4.86 -4.52 1.08
C THR A 42 4.16 -5.78 0.61
N ALA A 43 4.34 -6.92 1.31
CA ALA A 43 3.63 -8.16 0.99
C ALA A 43 2.11 -7.97 1.09
N ALA A 44 1.63 -7.31 2.14
CA ALA A 44 0.21 -7.03 2.29
C ALA A 44 -0.35 -6.13 1.17
N ILE A 45 0.40 -5.15 0.68
CA ILE A 45 0.00 -4.36 -0.50
C ILE A 45 -0.11 -5.26 -1.74
N ILE A 46 0.83 -6.18 -1.95
CA ILE A 46 0.81 -7.10 -3.09
C ILE A 46 -0.40 -8.03 -3.03
N ASP A 47 -0.79 -8.49 -1.85
CA ASP A 47 -1.99 -9.31 -1.66
C ASP A 47 -3.29 -8.57 -2.02
N HIS A 48 -3.28 -7.24 -2.03
CA HIS A 48 -4.42 -6.37 -2.37
C HIS A 48 -4.42 -5.86 -3.83
N LEU A 49 -3.46 -6.27 -4.68
CA LEU A 49 -3.31 -5.81 -6.07
C LEU A 49 -4.09 -6.64 -7.11
#